data_AF-A0A1Z5SSU4-F1
#
_entry.id   AF-A0A1Z5SSU4-F1
#
_cell.length_a   1.000
_cell.length_b   1.000
_cell.length_c   1.000
_cell.angle_alpha   90.00
_cell.angle_beta   90.00
_cell.angle_gamma   90.00
#
_symmetry.space_group_name_H-M   'P 1'
#
loop_
_entity.id
_entity.type
_entity.pdbx_description
1 polymer ?
#
loop_
_entity_poly.entity_id
_entity_poly.type
_entity_poly.pdbx_seq_one_letter_code
_entity_poly.pdbx_strand_id
1 'polypeptide(L)' 'MKTQSEDREQNKDVALGTSKINYIDPRLTVVFSKKFNVPIERFFSKTLREKFEWAIKSVDENWEF' A
#
# COMPACT_ATOMS: atom_id res chain seq x y z
N MET A 1 3.40 -16.78 16.50
CA MET A 1 3.49 -15.38 16.04
C MET A 1 4.56 -15.36 14.97
N LYS A 2 4.23 -15.15 13.69
CA LYS A 2 5.28 -15.05 12.65
C LYS A 2 6.15 -13.85 12.97
N THR A 3 7.46 -14.05 12.91
CA THR A 3 8.43 -13.07 13.40
C THR A 3 8.82 -12.16 12.24
N GLN A 4 9.04 -10.86 12.46
CA GLN A 4 9.52 -9.94 11.40
C GLN A 4 10.77 -10.47 10.67
N SER A 5 11.59 -11.27 11.35
CA SER A 5 12.76 -11.95 10.79
C SER A 5 12.39 -12.96 9.69
N GLU A 6 11.31 -13.71 9.88
CA GLU A 6 10.82 -14.68 8.89
C GLU A 6 10.30 -13.97 7.65
N ASP A 7 9.57 -12.86 7.82
CA ASP A 7 9.07 -12.05 6.70
C ASP A 7 10.21 -11.42 5.88
N ARG A 8 11.30 -11.02 6.54
CA ARG A 8 12.49 -10.49 5.84
C ARG A 8 13.22 -11.58 5.06
N GLU A 9 13.37 -12.77 5.64
CA GLU A 9 13.97 -13.92 4.95
C GLU A 9 13.15 -14.37 3.75
N GLN A 10 11.81 -14.36 3.84
CA GLN A 10 10.94 -14.73 2.72
C GLN A 10 10.96 -13.71 1.58
N ASN A 11 11.16 -12.42 1.89
CA ASN A 11 11.17 -11.34 0.91
C ASN A 11 12.57 -10.97 0.41
N LYS A 12 13.63 -11.67 0.82
CA LYS A 12 15.02 -11.32 0.49
C LYS A 12 15.33 -11.35 -1.01
N ASP A 13 14.66 -12.23 -1.75
CA ASP A 13 14.87 -12.43 -3.19
C ASP A 13 13.86 -11.66 -4.05
N VAL A 14 12.91 -10.92 -3.43
CA VAL A 14 11.80 -10.28 -4.14
C VAL A 14 11.74 -8.78 -3.89
N ALA A 15 11.96 -7.98 -4.94
CA ALA A 15 11.87 -6.53 -4.88
C ALA A 15 10.41 -6.03 -4.95
N LEU A 16 9.73 -5.99 -3.81
CA LEU A 16 8.31 -5.58 -3.73
C LEU A 16 8.06 -4.09 -4.05
N GLY A 17 9.09 -3.24 -3.99
CA GLY A 17 8.94 -1.79 -4.21
C GLY A 17 8.44 -1.42 -5.61
N THR A 18 9.00 -2.06 -6.65
CA THR A 18 8.68 -1.72 -8.04
C THR A 18 7.23 -2.05 -8.38
N SER A 19 6.76 -3.25 -8.00
CA SER A 19 5.37 -3.69 -8.18
C SER A 19 4.39 -2.70 -7.53
N LYS A 20 4.64 -2.37 -6.26
CA LYS A 20 3.82 -1.45 -5.46
C LYS A 20 3.72 -0.04 -6.02
N ILE A 21 4.78 0.46 -6.67
CA ILE A 21 4.83 1.85 -7.14
C ILE A 21 4.32 1.99 -8.58
N ASN A 22 4.52 0.97 -9.41
CA ASN A 22 4.33 1.11 -10.86
C ASN A 22 3.28 0.16 -11.46
N TYR A 23 2.92 -0.91 -10.77
CA TYR A 23 2.08 -1.99 -11.33
C TYR A 23 0.80 -2.26 -10.54
N ILE A 24 0.71 -1.76 -9.30
CA ILE A 24 -0.49 -1.86 -8.47
C ILE A 24 -1.20 -0.51 -8.48
N ASP A 25 -2.52 -0.52 -8.72
CA ASP A 25 -3.31 0.70 -8.60
C ASP A 25 -3.32 1.18 -7.14
N PRO A 26 -2.83 2.40 -6.86
CA PRO A 26 -2.77 2.92 -5.50
C PRO A 26 -4.14 3.03 -4.84
N ARG A 27 -5.23 3.16 -5.61
CA ARG A 27 -6.61 3.21 -5.10
C ARG A 27 -6.98 1.93 -4.34
N LEU A 28 -6.54 0.76 -4.81
CA LEU A 28 -6.76 -0.50 -4.11
C LEU A 28 -6.21 -0.46 -2.68
N THR A 29 -5.02 0.11 -2.51
CA THR A 29 -4.41 0.28 -1.18
C THR A 29 -5.14 1.33 -0.34
N VAL A 30 -5.65 2.39 -0.96
CA VAL A 30 -6.46 3.42 -0.27
C VAL A 30 -7.79 2.85 0.22
N VAL A 31 -8.50 2.08 -0.61
CA VAL A 31 -9.75 1.42 -0.22
C VAL A 31 -9.50 0.47 0.95
N PHE A 32 -8.45 -0.35 0.88
CA PHE A 32 -8.07 -1.22 1.98
C PHE A 32 -7.80 -0.45 3.28
N SER A 33 -7.02 0.64 3.19
CA SER A 33 -6.70 1.51 4.32
C SER A 33 -7.95 2.10 4.97
N LYS A 34 -8.92 2.57 4.18
CA LYS A 34 -10.20 3.12 4.68
C LYS A 34 -11.07 2.02 5.29
N LYS A 35 -11.29 0.92 4.55
CA LYS A 35 -12.16 -0.19 4.94
C LYS A 35 -11.76 -0.87 6.25
N PHE A 36 -10.46 -0.98 6.52
CA PHE A 36 -9.93 -1.61 7.74
C PHE A 36 -9.38 -0.59 8.75
N ASN A 37 -9.57 0.70 8.52
CA ASN A 37 -9.08 1.79 9.36
C ASN A 37 -7.57 1.67 9.68
N VAL A 38 -6.78 1.27 8.68
CA VAL A 38 -5.32 1.13 8.79
C VAL A 38 -4.67 2.43 8.29
N PRO A 39 -3.76 3.06 9.05
CA PRO A 39 -3.15 4.32 8.62
C PRO A 39 -2.35 4.18 7.32
N ILE A 40 -2.60 5.08 6.35
CA ILE A 40 -2.04 5.01 5.00
C ILE A 40 -0.51 5.15 4.97
N GLU A 41 0.09 5.80 5.97
CA GLU A 41 1.55 5.89 6.17
C GLU A 41 2.24 4.53 6.35
N ARG A 42 1.49 3.49 6.75
CA ARG A 42 2.03 2.13 6.84
C ARG A 42 2.30 1.54 5.46
N PHE A 43 1.59 2.02 4.44
CA PHE A 43 1.74 1.57 3.06
C PHE A 43 2.59 2.54 2.23
N PHE A 44 2.35 3.85 2.33
CA PHE A 44 3.03 4.84 1.49
C PHE A 44 3.88 5.78 2.35
N SER A 45 5.16 5.93 1.98
CA SER A 45 6.02 6.97 2.53
C SER A 45 5.47 8.36 2.19
N LYS A 46 5.98 9.42 2.84
CA LYS A 46 5.54 10.80 2.57
C LYS A 46 5.56 11.15 1.08
N THR A 47 6.67 10.88 0.39
CA THR A 47 6.84 11.12 -1.05
C THR A 47 5.84 10.33 -1.90
N LEU A 48 5.52 9.08 -1.54
CA LEU A 48 4.54 8.28 -2.27
C LEU A 48 3.11 8.78 -2.04
N ARG A 49 2.79 9.31 -0.86
CA ARG A 49 1.48 9.93 -0.60
C ARG A 49 1.27 11.20 -1.42
N GLU A 50 2.32 12.00 -1.60
CA GLU A 50 2.30 13.16 -2.49
C GLU A 50 2.11 12.71 -3.96
N LYS A 51 2.84 11.69 -4.41
CA LYS A 51 2.68 11.11 -5.76
C LYS A 51 1.27 10.57 -6.02
N PHE A 52 0.66 9.93 -5.02
CA PHE A 52 -0.65 9.26 -5.13
C PHE A 52 -1.79 10.07 -4.50
N GLU A 53 -1.62 11.39 -4.34
CA GLU A 53 -2.64 12.26 -3.75
C GLU A 53 -4.00 12.16 -4.48
N TRP A 54 -3.96 12.04 -5.80
CA TRP A 54 -5.15 11.85 -6.64
C TRP A 54 -5.93 10.58 -6.26
N ALA A 55 -5.25 9.49 -5.92
CA ALA A 55 -5.88 8.23 -5.52
C ALA A 55 -6.50 8.34 -4.13
N ILE A 56 -5.82 9.02 -3.20
CA ILE A 56 -6.29 9.21 -1.81
C ILE A 56 -7.61 10.01 -1.79
N LYS A 57 -7.73 11.01 -2.66
CA LYS A 57 -8.91 11.89 -2.76
C LYS A 57 -10.07 11.32 -3.59
N SER A 58 -9.81 10.38 -4.49
CA SER A 58 -10.80 9.96 -5.51
C SER A 58 -11.65 8.75 -5.15
N VAL A 59 -11.29 7.97 -4.13
CA VAL A 59 -12.01 6.74 -3.78
C VAL A 59 -12.46 6.72 -2.33
N ASP A 60 -13.59 6.09 -2.04
CA ASP A 60 -14.06 5.78 -0.68
C ASP A 60 -13.83 4.29 -0.34
N GLU A 61 -14.36 3.82 0.79
CA GLU A 61 -14.19 2.44 1.27
C GLU A 61 -14.99 1.38 0.48
N ASN A 62 -15.95 1.79 -0.35
CA ASN A 62 -16.83 0.93 -1.13
C ASN A 62 -16.46 0.92 -2.63
N TRP A 63 -15.39 1.62 -3.00
CA TRP A 63 -14.92 1.66 -4.38
C TRP A 63 -14.39 0.29 -4.85
N GLU A 64 -14.77 -0.10 -6.07
CA GLU A 64 -14.36 -1.34 -6.73
C GLU A 64 -13.59 -1.01 -8.03
N PHE A 65 -12.62 -1.86 -8.38
CA PHE A 65 -11.71 -1.69 -9.52
C PHE A 65 -12.33 -2.19 -10.83
#